data_AF-A0A2V8R195-F1
#
_entry.id   AF-A0A2V8R195-F1
#
_cell.length_a   1.000
_cell.length_b   1.000
_cell.length_c   1.000
_cell.angle_alpha   90.00
_cell.angle_beta   90.00
_cell.angle_gamma   90.00
#
_symmetry.space_group_name_H-M   'P 1'
#
loop_
_entity.id
_entity.type
_entity.pdbx_description
1 polymer ?
#
loop_
_entity_poly.entity_id
_entity_poly.type
_entity_poly.pdbx_seq_one_letter_code
_entity_poly.pdbx_strand_id
1 'polypeptide(L)'
;ELNVFKPVMIHNLLHSIRLIHDASHGFVEYCINGMTINREQIEANLRDSLMLVTALNPHIGYDNAAKIAKHALKKKISLRESAIELGLLTGEEFDRYVKPEEMTHP
;
A
#
# COMPACT_ATOMS: atom_id res chain seq x y z
N GLU A 1 24.17 -9.96 49.82
CA GLU A 1 24.57 -9.07 48.70
C GLU A 1 23.32 -8.40 48.15
N LEU A 2 23.33 -7.08 47.90
CA LEU A 2 22.16 -6.29 47.48
C LEU A 2 22.52 -5.44 46.26
N ASN A 3 21.66 -5.41 45.25
CA ASN A 3 21.84 -4.55 44.08
C ASN A 3 21.68 -3.07 44.48
N VAL A 4 22.73 -2.27 44.28
CA VAL A 4 22.82 -0.84 44.64
C VAL A 4 22.36 0.12 43.54
N PHE A 5 21.95 -0.39 42.37
CA PHE A 5 21.47 0.40 41.22
C PHE A 5 19.94 0.52 41.15
N LYS A 6 19.21 0.02 42.14
CA LYS A 6 17.73 0.07 42.17
C LYS A 6 17.15 1.47 41.89
N PRO A 7 17.73 2.59 42.39
CA PRO A 7 17.20 3.92 42.10
C PRO A 7 17.24 4.31 40.62
N VAL A 8 18.35 4.02 39.92
CA VAL A 8 18.46 4.36 38.50
C VAL A 8 17.56 3.47 37.64
N MET A 9 17.38 2.20 38.03
CA MET A 9 16.48 1.27 37.33
C MET A 9 15.02 1.75 37.38
N ILE A 10 14.51 2.06 38.58
CA ILE A 10 13.12 2.49 38.72
C ILE A 10 12.88 3.87 38.10
N HIS A 11 13.87 4.78 38.17
CA HIS A 11 13.79 6.08 37.52
C HIS A 11 13.64 5.93 36.00
N ASN A 12 14.51 5.16 35.34
CA ASN A 12 14.44 4.96 33.90
C ASN A 12 13.14 4.28 33.48
N LEU A 13 12.68 3.28 34.25
CA LEU A 13 11.42 2.60 33.95
C LEU A 13 10.24 3.57 34.01
N LEU A 14 10.08 4.30 35.12
CA LEU A 14 8.96 5.22 35.30
C LEU A 14 9.02 6.41 34.33
N HIS A 15 10.23 6.89 34.01
CA HIS A 15 10.42 7.95 33.02
C HIS A 15 10.00 7.48 31.63
N SER A 16 10.45 6.30 31.19
CA SER A 16 10.05 5.72 29.91
C SER A 16 8.54 5.47 29.83
N ILE A 17 7.92 4.98 30.90
CA ILE A 17 6.45 4.80 30.96
C ILE A 17 5.75 6.13 30.72
N ARG A 18 6.19 7.21 31.40
CA ARG A 18 5.60 8.54 31.22
C ARG A 18 5.80 9.06 29.80
N LEU A 19 7.00 8.92 29.24
CA LEU A 19 7.27 9.35 27.87
C LEU A 19 6.37 8.64 26.86
N ILE A 20 6.21 7.31 26.97
CA ILE A 20 5.36 6.54 26.06
C ILE A 20 3.89 6.94 26.22
N HIS A 21 3.42 7.12 27.44
CA HIS A 21 2.06 7.58 27.72
C HIS A 21 1.81 8.93 27.06
N ASP A 22 2.63 9.94 27.41
CA ASP A 22 2.42 11.31 26.94
C ASP A 22 2.59 11.41 25.43
N ALA A 23 3.60 10.73 24.85
CA ALA A 23 3.82 10.72 23.41
C ALA A 23 2.69 10.03 22.65
N SER A 24 2.16 8.91 23.14
CA SER A 24 1.05 8.21 22.47
C SER A 24 -0.23 9.04 22.50
N HIS A 25 -0.56 9.64 23.65
CA HIS A 25 -1.73 10.51 23.76
C HIS A 25 -1.60 11.76 22.89
N GLY A 26 -0.43 12.42 22.93
CA GLY A 26 -0.16 13.58 22.08
C GLY A 26 -0.19 13.23 20.59
N PHE A 27 0.37 12.09 20.19
CA PHE A 27 0.34 11.65 18.80
C PHE A 27 -1.09 11.40 18.30
N VAL A 28 -1.94 10.78 19.13
CA VAL A 28 -3.36 10.60 18.78
C VAL A 28 -4.08 11.94 18.64
N GLU A 29 -3.93 12.82 19.64
CA GLU A 29 -4.62 14.11 19.68
C GLU A 29 -4.21 15.04 18.54
N TYR A 30 -2.90 15.22 18.34
CA TYR A 30 -2.37 16.25 17.45
C TYR A 30 -2.02 15.76 16.04
N CYS A 31 -1.98 14.44 15.80
CA CYS A 31 -1.67 13.89 14.47
C CYS A 31 -2.79 12.99 13.94
N ILE A 32 -3.20 11.96 14.70
CA ILE A 32 -4.12 10.94 14.18
C ILE A 32 -5.54 11.46 14.01
N ASN A 33 -6.09 12.18 15.01
CA ASN A 33 -7.47 12.66 14.99
C ASN A 33 -7.78 13.61 13.82
N GLY A 34 -6.78 14.35 13.34
CA GLY A 34 -6.92 15.27 12.20
C GLY A 34 -6.53 14.66 10.85
N MET A 35 -6.17 13.38 10.79
CA MET A 35 -5.62 12.78 9.58
C MET A 35 -6.70 12.62 8.50
N THR A 36 -6.47 13.24 7.35
CA THR A 36 -7.35 13.13 6.17
C THR A 36 -6.64 12.47 5.01
N ILE A 37 -7.43 11.83 4.14
CA ILE A 37 -6.92 11.11 2.98
C ILE A 37 -6.93 12.01 1.74
N ASN A 38 -5.80 12.10 1.04
CA ASN A 38 -5.76 12.65 -0.32
C ASN A 38 -6.23 11.59 -1.32
N ARG A 39 -7.53 11.55 -1.59
CA ARG A 39 -8.15 10.56 -2.48
C ARG A 39 -7.64 10.67 -3.92
N GLU A 40 -7.47 11.89 -4.44
CA GLU A 40 -7.01 12.11 -5.81
C GLU A 40 -5.64 11.47 -6.06
N GLN A 41 -4.70 11.66 -5.13
CA GLN A 41 -3.37 11.06 -5.24
C GLN A 41 -3.41 9.54 -5.12
N ILE A 42 -4.26 8.98 -4.25
CA ILE A 42 -4.41 7.52 -4.12
C ILE A 42 -4.96 6.92 -5.41
N GLU A 43 -6.00 7.52 -5.99
CA GLU A 43 -6.58 7.06 -7.25
C GLU A 43 -5.57 7.14 -8.40
N ALA A 44 -4.77 8.21 -8.47
CA ALA A 44 -3.70 8.33 -9.46
C ALA A 44 -2.65 7.21 -9.29
N ASN A 45 -2.15 7.00 -8.07
CA ASN A 45 -1.18 5.94 -7.79
C ASN A 45 -1.73 4.54 -8.10
N LEU A 46 -3.03 4.31 -7.85
CA LEU A 46 -3.68 3.04 -8.11
C LEU A 46 -3.79 2.75 -9.62
N ARG A 47 -4.20 3.75 -10.40
CA ARG A 47 -4.28 3.65 -11.87
C ARG A 47 -2.92 3.41 -12.53
N ASP A 48 -1.87 4.04 -11.99
CA ASP A 48 -0.51 3.95 -12.53
C ASP A 48 0.25 2.72 -12.03
N SER A 49 -0.31 1.99 -11.06
CA SER A 49 0.32 0.82 -10.47
C SER A 49 0.39 -0.36 -11.44
N LEU A 50 1.60 -0.85 -11.68
CA LEU A 50 1.82 -2.08 -12.45
C LEU A 50 1.51 -3.36 -11.67
N MET A 51 1.24 -3.25 -10.36
CA MET A 51 1.03 -4.42 -9.49
C MET A 51 -0.34 -5.04 -9.64
N LEU A 52 -1.33 -4.31 -10.18
CA LEU A 52 -2.67 -4.83 -10.45
C LEU A 52 -2.70 -5.89 -11.56
N VAL A 53 -1.59 -6.07 -12.27
CA VAL A 53 -1.47 -7.04 -13.37
C VAL A 53 -1.70 -8.49 -12.96
N THR A 54 -1.51 -8.82 -11.67
CA THR A 54 -1.73 -10.19 -11.16
C THR A 54 -3.19 -10.62 -11.23
N ALA A 55 -4.13 -9.67 -11.18
CA ALA A 55 -5.56 -9.94 -11.40
C ALA A 55 -5.85 -10.50 -12.79
N LEU A 56 -4.95 -10.26 -13.76
CA LEU A 56 -5.12 -10.76 -15.12
C LEU A 56 -4.67 -12.22 -15.27
N ASN A 57 -3.88 -12.77 -14.34
CA ASN A 57 -3.31 -14.11 -14.46
C ASN A 57 -4.35 -15.22 -14.73
N PRO A 58 -5.51 -15.27 -14.05
CA PRO A 58 -6.54 -16.28 -14.29
C PRO A 58 -7.22 -16.16 -15.66
N HIS A 59 -7.18 -14.97 -16.29
CA HIS A 59 -7.91 -14.67 -17.51
C HIS A 59 -7.05 -14.79 -18.77
N ILE A 60 -5.79 -14.35 -18.71
CA ILE A 60 -4.89 -14.33 -19.88
C ILE A 60 -3.61 -15.14 -19.68
N GLY A 61 -3.40 -15.73 -18.50
CA GLY A 61 -2.19 -16.45 -18.14
C GLY A 61 -1.03 -15.54 -17.73
N TYR A 62 -0.09 -16.11 -16.96
CA TYR A 62 1.05 -15.38 -16.38
C TYR A 62 1.94 -14.71 -17.44
N ASP A 63 2.25 -15.38 -18.54
CA ASP A 63 3.17 -14.85 -19.55
C ASP A 63 2.60 -13.61 -20.26
N ASN A 64 1.30 -13.61 -20.55
CA ASN A 64 0.63 -12.47 -21.17
C ASN A 64 0.49 -11.31 -20.18
N ALA A 65 0.14 -11.59 -18.93
CA ALA A 65 0.11 -10.59 -17.87
C ALA A 65 1.50 -9.93 -17.69
N ALA A 66 2.57 -10.73 -17.61
CA ALA A 66 3.94 -10.24 -17.52
C ALA A 66 4.34 -9.39 -18.74
N LYS A 67 3.87 -9.76 -19.94
CA LYS A 67 4.08 -8.99 -21.17
C LYS A 67 3.41 -7.61 -21.12
N ILE A 68 2.17 -7.53 -20.62
CA ILE A 68 1.44 -6.28 -20.42
C ILE A 68 2.21 -5.36 -19.46
N ALA A 69 2.65 -5.88 -18.31
CA ALA A 69 3.41 -5.08 -17.33
C ALA A 69 4.74 -4.56 -17.89
N LYS A 70 5.52 -5.42 -18.58
CA LYS A 70 6.80 -5.02 -19.18
C LYS A 70 6.62 -3.96 -20.27
N HIS A 71 5.56 -4.07 -21.07
CA HIS A 71 5.25 -3.11 -22.12
C HIS A 71 4.78 -1.77 -21.54
N ALA A 72 3.88 -1.79 -20.55
CA ALA A 72 3.43 -0.62 -19.80
C ALA A 72 4.61 0.15 -19.19
N LEU A 73 5.53 -0.55 -18.51
CA LEU A 73 6.74 0.05 -17.95
C LEU A 73 7.64 0.68 -19.01
N LYS A 74 7.87 -0.02 -20.13
CA LYS A 74 8.74 0.47 -21.21
C LYS A 74 8.17 1.71 -21.89
N LYS A 75 6.85 1.76 -22.08
CA LYS A 75 6.16 2.88 -22.74
C LYS A 75 5.69 3.98 -21.79
N LYS A 76 5.76 3.76 -20.47
CA LYS A 76 5.24 4.65 -19.43
C LYS A 76 3.74 4.95 -19.63
N ILE A 77 2.98 3.90 -19.89
CA ILE A 77 1.52 3.93 -20.05
C ILE A 77 0.88 3.02 -18.99
N SER A 78 -0.42 3.15 -18.79
CA SER A 78 -1.17 2.31 -17.85
C SER A 78 -1.23 0.84 -18.30
N LEU A 79 -1.52 -0.06 -17.35
CA LEU A 79 -1.77 -1.47 -17.68
C LEU A 79 -2.95 -1.63 -18.65
N ARG A 80 -3.98 -0.80 -18.51
CA ARG A 80 -5.16 -0.80 -19.39
C ARG A 80 -4.78 -0.44 -20.82
N GLU A 81 -4.03 0.64 -21.03
CA GLU A 81 -3.56 1.05 -22.35
C GLU A 81 -2.64 -0.01 -22.96
N SER A 82 -1.72 -0.57 -22.17
CA SER A 82 -0.84 -1.67 -22.62
C SER A 82 -1.62 -2.91 -23.04
N ALA A 83 -2.65 -3.30 -22.27
CA ALA A 83 -3.48 -4.46 -22.59
C ALA A 83 -4.25 -4.28 -23.92
N ILE A 84 -4.76 -3.07 -24.16
CA ILE A 84 -5.44 -2.69 -25.40
C ILE A 84 -4.46 -2.60 -26.58
N GLU A 85 -3.31 -1.94 -26.41
CA GLU A 85 -2.29 -1.80 -27.45
C GLU A 85 -1.71 -3.16 -27.89
N LEU A 86 -1.57 -4.09 -26.95
CA LEU A 86 -1.11 -5.45 -27.24
C LEU A 86 -2.21 -6.35 -27.83
N GLY A 87 -3.46 -5.86 -27.89
CA GLY A 87 -4.61 -6.62 -28.36
C GLY A 87 -4.94 -7.84 -27.48
N LEU A 88 -4.52 -7.82 -26.22
CA LEU A 88 -4.71 -8.93 -25.29
C LEU A 88 -6.05 -8.85 -24.56
N LEU A 89 -6.55 -7.62 -24.34
CA LEU A 89 -7.84 -7.35 -23.70
C LEU A 89 -8.45 -6.08 -24.29
N THR A 90 -9.78 -6.03 -24.33
CA THR A 90 -10.51 -4.78 -24.50
C THR A 90 -10.50 -3.97 -23.20
N GLY A 91 -10.81 -2.68 -23.30
CA GLY A 91 -10.97 -1.84 -22.10
C GLY A 91 -12.05 -2.36 -21.16
N GLU A 92 -13.18 -2.84 -21.69
CA GLU A 92 -14.28 -3.38 -20.89
C GLU A 92 -13.91 -4.68 -20.16
N GLU A 93 -13.12 -5.55 -20.79
CA GLU A 93 -12.60 -6.75 -20.14
C GLU A 93 -11.59 -6.39 -19.05
N PHE A 94 -10.70 -5.44 -19.31
CA PHE A 94 -9.76 -4.96 -18.30
C PHE A 94 -10.50 -4.41 -17.07
N ASP A 95 -11.48 -3.53 -17.27
CA ASP A 95 -12.26 -2.91 -16.19
C ASP A 95 -13.11 -3.96 -15.43
N ARG A 96 -13.42 -5.10 -16.06
CA ARG A 96 -14.15 -6.20 -15.42
C ARG A 96 -13.24 -7.10 -14.58
N TYR A 97 -12.02 -7.35 -15.04
CA TYR A 97 -11.06 -8.26 -14.40
C TYR A 97 -10.22 -7.56 -13.33
N VAL A 98 -9.89 -6.28 -13.52
CA VAL A 98 -9.03 -5.53 -12.61
C VAL A 98 -9.88 -4.67 -11.70
N LYS A 99 -10.23 -5.23 -10.54
CA LYS A 99 -10.97 -4.57 -9.47
C LYS A 99 -10.13 -4.49 -8.20
N PRO A 100 -9.43 -3.38 -7.96
CA PRO A 100 -8.55 -3.24 -6.80
C PRO A 100 -9.20 -3.55 -5.45
N GLU A 101 -10.49 -3.23 -5.30
CA GLU A 101 -11.27 -3.51 -4.11
C GLU A 101 -11.39 -5.01 -3.81
N GLU A 102 -11.47 -5.86 -4.83
CA GLU A 102 -11.51 -7.33 -4.70
C GLU A 102 -10.11 -7.94 -4.44
N MET A 103 -9.04 -7.15 -4.55
CA MET A 103 -7.65 -7.59 -4.31
C MET A 103 -7.15 -7.32 -2.88
N THR A 104 -8.03 -6.90 -1.98
CA THR A 104 -7.69 -6.51 -0.60
C THR A 104 -7.96 -7.61 0.44
N HIS A 105 -8.50 -8.76 0.01
CA HIS A 105 -8.94 -9.86 0.87
C HIS A 105 -8.78 -11.22 0.14
N PRO A 106 -8.80 -12.36 0.88
CA PRO A 106 -8.69 -13.70 0.31
C PRO A 106 -9.90 -14.14 -0.52
#